data_AF-A0A7S2P7H5-F1
#
_entry.id   AF-A0A7S2P7H5-F1
#
_cell.length_a   1.000
_cell.length_b   1.000
_cell.length_c   1.000
_cell.angle_alpha   90.00
_cell.angle_beta   90.00
_cell.angle_gamma   90.00
#
_symmetry.space_group_name_H-M   'P 1'
#
loop_
_entity.id
_entity.type
_entity.pdbx_description
1 polymer ?
#
loop_
_entity_poly.entity_id
_entity_poly.type
_entity_poly.pdbx_seq_one_letter_code
_entity_poly.pdbx_strand_id
1 'polypeptide(L)'
;GGGGRLTSCDTENFHRVCLFLESLHLKKKEDKLNALEHFLRRFDVTCDLFPLFRLLLPGVDHERSTYGLKESNLAKLYGEALGLPEAQRQRLLRWKDPALQEGYRCAAGDFASVLFSVAEARATVQPGASALTLGDINAALDQIHNAPDAGEKRARLLELARRASATEQKWIAKIVLKDLKVGFSHESVLKRFHPDAMDLYNRSSMLRQVLDAIRGQYARARAAATAGDQAVG
;
A
#
# COMPACT_ATOMS: atom_id res chain seq x y z
N GLY A 1 -1.51 -19.94 -18.03
CA GLY A 1 -2.32 -19.10 -18.94
C GLY A 1 -1.74 -17.71 -18.95
N GLY A 2 -1.11 -17.32 -20.06
CA GLY A 2 -0.44 -16.03 -20.22
C GLY A 2 -1.45 -14.90 -20.42
N GLY A 3 -1.85 -14.24 -19.33
CA GLY A 3 -2.39 -12.90 -19.44
C GLY A 3 -1.26 -11.93 -19.77
N GLY A 4 -1.47 -11.04 -20.73
CA GLY A 4 -0.52 -9.97 -21.05
C GLY A 4 -0.16 -9.16 -19.81
N ARG A 5 1.04 -8.55 -19.80
CA ARG A 5 1.43 -7.64 -18.72
C ARG A 5 0.46 -6.45 -18.65
N LEU A 6 0.17 -5.99 -17.45
CA LEU A 6 -0.69 -4.84 -17.20
C LEU A 6 -0.02 -3.56 -17.71
N THR A 7 -0.75 -2.79 -18.49
CA THR A 7 -0.29 -1.50 -19.04
C THR A 7 -0.60 -0.32 -18.13
N SER A 8 -1.48 -0.50 -17.14
CA SER A 8 -1.76 0.47 -16.09
C SER A 8 -1.69 -0.19 -14.72
N CYS A 9 -1.04 0.49 -13.78
CA CYS A 9 -0.99 0.07 -12.40
C CYS A 9 -2.30 0.38 -11.66
N ASP A 10 -3.00 1.44 -12.06
CA ASP A 10 -4.22 1.89 -11.38
C ASP A 10 -5.34 0.86 -11.40
N THR A 11 -5.37 -0.01 -12.42
CA THR A 11 -6.40 -1.06 -12.54
C THR A 11 -6.13 -2.31 -11.70
N GLU A 12 -4.95 -2.44 -11.10
CA GLU A 12 -4.64 -3.61 -10.27
C GLU A 12 -5.50 -3.59 -9.00
N ASN A 13 -6.14 -4.72 -8.71
CA ASN A 13 -7.02 -4.84 -7.55
C ASN A 13 -6.22 -4.71 -6.23
N PHE A 14 -6.69 -3.85 -5.32
CA PHE A 14 -5.99 -3.55 -4.08
C PHE A 14 -5.88 -4.74 -3.14
N HIS A 15 -6.89 -5.64 -3.12
CA HIS A 15 -6.81 -6.88 -2.35
C HIS A 15 -5.60 -7.72 -2.76
N ARG A 16 -5.24 -7.75 -4.05
CA ARG A 16 -4.05 -8.49 -4.52
C ARG A 16 -2.74 -7.87 -4.00
N VAL A 17 -2.66 -6.54 -3.91
CA VAL A 17 -1.54 -5.83 -3.29
C VAL A 17 -1.47 -6.14 -1.80
N CYS A 18 -2.62 -6.18 -1.12
CA CYS A 18 -2.72 -6.58 0.29
C CYS A 18 -2.22 -8.02 0.50
N LEU A 19 -2.63 -8.97 -0.34
CA LEU A 19 -2.15 -10.36 -0.27
C LEU A 19 -0.65 -10.46 -0.50
N PHE A 20 -0.11 -9.68 -1.44
CA PHE A 20 1.33 -9.58 -1.63
C PHE A 20 2.02 -9.10 -0.35
N LEU A 21 1.54 -8.00 0.25
CA LEU A 21 2.10 -7.45 1.48
C LEU A 21 1.99 -8.43 2.67
N GLU A 22 0.87 -9.15 2.83
CA GLU A 22 0.73 -10.23 3.82
C GLU A 22 1.78 -11.32 3.61
N SER A 23 1.99 -11.74 2.36
CA SER A 23 2.95 -12.80 2.04
C SER A 23 4.38 -12.45 2.45
N LEU A 24 4.73 -11.17 2.55
CA LEU A 24 6.05 -10.71 2.97
C LEU A 24 6.32 -11.00 4.45
N HIS A 25 5.30 -11.06 5.31
CA HIS A 25 5.49 -11.39 6.73
C HIS A 25 5.93 -12.84 6.95
N LEU A 26 5.63 -13.73 5.99
CA LEU A 26 6.02 -15.14 6.01
C LEU A 26 7.40 -15.40 5.40
N LYS A 27 8.04 -14.38 4.81
CA LYS A 27 9.29 -14.52 4.06
C LYS A 27 10.49 -14.04 4.86
N LYS A 28 11.63 -14.71 4.66
CA LYS A 28 12.94 -14.24 5.11
C LYS A 28 13.30 -12.94 4.39
N LYS A 29 14.16 -12.12 5.02
CA LYS A 29 14.54 -10.78 4.52
C LYS A 29 15.00 -10.79 3.06
N GLU A 30 15.83 -11.76 2.68
CA GLU A 30 16.36 -11.92 1.31
C GLU A 30 15.29 -12.25 0.27
N ASP A 31 14.28 -13.03 0.65
CA ASP A 31 13.20 -13.47 -0.24
C ASP A 31 12.15 -12.39 -0.49
N LYS A 32 12.04 -11.38 0.38
CA LYS A 32 11.05 -10.31 0.23
C LYS A 32 11.30 -9.48 -1.03
N LEU A 33 12.56 -9.17 -1.31
CA LEU A 33 12.95 -8.41 -2.50
C LEU A 33 12.76 -9.24 -3.78
N ASN A 34 12.98 -10.56 -3.72
CA ASN A 34 12.68 -11.47 -4.83
C ASN A 34 11.16 -11.55 -5.08
N ALA A 35 10.36 -11.58 -4.01
CA ALA A 35 8.91 -11.56 -4.11
C ALA A 35 8.40 -10.23 -4.71
N LEU A 36 9.01 -9.09 -4.35
CA LEU A 36 8.71 -7.80 -4.97
C LEU A 36 9.01 -7.83 -6.47
N GLU A 37 10.21 -8.26 -6.87
CA GLU A 37 10.57 -8.35 -8.29
C GLU A 37 9.58 -9.24 -9.06
N HIS A 38 9.22 -10.40 -8.48
CA HIS A 38 8.22 -11.28 -9.07
C HIS A 38 6.84 -10.61 -9.19
N PHE A 39 6.41 -9.88 -8.17
CA PHE A 39 5.15 -9.13 -8.19
C PHE A 39 5.16 -8.06 -9.29
N LEU A 40 6.29 -7.37 -9.48
CA LEU A 40 6.43 -6.32 -10.50
C LEU A 40 6.41 -6.84 -11.93
N ARG A 41 6.75 -8.11 -12.18
CA ARG A 41 6.68 -8.73 -13.53
C ARG A 41 5.26 -8.76 -14.13
N ARG A 42 4.24 -8.50 -13.31
CA ARG A 42 2.84 -8.35 -13.74
C ARG A 42 2.63 -7.10 -14.58
N PHE A 43 3.46 -6.07 -14.41
CA PHE A 43 3.34 -4.79 -15.11
C PHE A 43 4.31 -4.73 -16.29
N ASP A 44 3.90 -4.03 -17.35
CA ASP A 44 4.81 -3.72 -18.44
C ASP A 44 5.94 -2.81 -17.95
N VAL A 45 7.14 -2.94 -18.54
CA VAL A 45 8.31 -2.13 -18.13
C VAL A 45 8.14 -0.64 -18.41
N THR A 46 7.20 -0.25 -19.28
CA THR A 46 6.83 1.15 -19.51
C THR A 46 5.56 1.57 -18.75
N CYS A 47 5.03 0.73 -17.85
CA CYS A 47 3.89 1.07 -17.02
C CYS A 47 4.25 2.16 -16.00
N ASP A 48 3.29 3.03 -15.66
CA ASP A 48 3.45 3.93 -14.52
C ASP A 48 3.36 3.15 -13.21
N LEU A 49 4.50 2.96 -12.54
CA LEU A 49 4.56 2.23 -11.27
C LEU A 49 4.43 3.12 -10.04
N PHE A 50 4.35 4.45 -10.21
CA PHE A 50 4.23 5.37 -9.08
C PHE A 50 3.01 5.09 -8.18
N PRO A 51 1.80 4.79 -8.72
CA PRO A 51 0.64 4.45 -7.89
C PRO A 51 0.85 3.27 -6.94
N LEU A 52 1.67 2.27 -7.32
CA LEU A 52 2.04 1.14 -6.46
C LEU A 52 3.17 1.50 -5.50
N PHE A 53 4.27 2.06 -6.01
CA PHE A 53 5.46 2.31 -5.20
C PHE A 53 5.19 3.28 -4.05
N ARG A 54 4.33 4.28 -4.25
CA ARG A 54 3.95 5.20 -3.17
C ARG A 54 3.17 4.53 -2.04
N LEU A 55 2.48 3.42 -2.30
CA LEU A 55 1.81 2.61 -1.27
C LEU A 55 2.74 1.58 -0.64
N LEU A 56 3.74 1.08 -1.38
CA LEU A 56 4.78 0.17 -0.86
C LEU A 56 5.85 0.88 -0.02
N LEU A 57 6.08 2.17 -0.30
CA LEU A 57 7.08 3.01 0.35
C LEU A 57 6.46 4.32 0.88
N PRO A 58 5.42 4.26 1.73
CA PRO A 58 4.67 5.45 2.13
C PRO A 58 5.53 6.46 2.91
N GLY A 59 6.62 6.01 3.54
CA GLY A 59 7.59 6.88 4.23
C GLY A 59 8.34 7.87 3.32
N VAL A 60 8.44 7.57 2.01
CA VAL A 60 9.09 8.44 1.00
C VAL A 60 8.11 8.95 -0.07
N ASP A 61 6.81 8.80 0.17
CA ASP A 61 5.77 9.52 -0.59
C ASP A 61 5.72 10.97 -0.11
N HIS A 62 6.51 11.83 -0.75
CA HIS A 62 6.58 13.27 -0.45
C HIS A 62 5.40 14.06 -1.04
N GLU A 63 4.69 13.51 -2.03
CA GLU A 63 3.47 14.12 -2.60
C GLU A 63 2.29 14.05 -1.62
N ARG A 64 2.27 13.06 -0.72
CA ARG A 64 1.37 13.01 0.43
C ARG A 64 2.17 13.02 1.71
N SER A 65 2.46 14.21 2.25
CA SER A 65 3.36 14.38 3.40
C SER A 65 2.93 13.61 4.66
N THR A 66 2.07 14.16 5.51
CA THR A 66 1.44 13.43 6.62
C THR A 66 -0.06 13.54 6.51
N TYR A 67 -0.77 12.47 6.86
CA TYR A 67 -2.22 12.52 6.94
C TYR A 67 -2.71 13.22 8.21
N GLY A 68 -1.83 13.43 9.19
CA GLY A 68 -2.21 13.96 10.51
C GLY A 68 -3.09 13.02 11.34
N LEU A 69 -3.14 11.73 10.96
CA LEU A 69 -3.91 10.68 11.63
C LEU A 69 -2.97 9.80 12.45
N LYS A 70 -3.31 9.59 13.73
CA LYS A 70 -2.59 8.68 14.64
C LYS A 70 -3.46 7.47 14.99
N GLU A 71 -2.88 6.44 15.58
CA GLU A 71 -3.58 5.21 16.00
C GLU A 71 -4.77 5.50 16.90
N SER A 72 -4.68 6.50 17.78
CA SER A 72 -5.80 6.91 18.64
C SER A 72 -6.97 7.52 17.86
N ASN A 73 -6.71 8.23 16.75
CA ASN A 73 -7.74 8.72 15.85
C ASN A 73 -8.39 7.56 15.09
N LEU A 74 -7.57 6.65 14.58
CA LEU A 74 -8.02 5.46 13.86
C LEU A 74 -8.85 4.53 14.75
N ALA A 75 -8.43 4.30 16.00
CA ALA A 75 -9.15 3.47 16.97
C ALA A 75 -10.59 3.96 17.19
N LYS A 76 -10.76 5.28 17.38
CA LYS A 76 -12.08 5.91 17.56
C LYS A 76 -12.92 5.77 16.29
N LEU A 77 -12.33 6.11 15.14
CA LEU A 77 -13.00 6.02 13.85
C LEU A 77 -13.49 4.60 13.55
N TYR A 78 -12.62 3.60 13.64
CA TYR A 78 -13.00 2.20 13.39
C TYR A 78 -13.97 1.66 14.44
N GLY A 79 -13.85 2.11 15.69
CA GLY A 79 -14.81 1.80 16.75
C GLY A 79 -16.24 2.23 16.41
N GLU A 80 -16.38 3.45 15.88
CA GLU A 80 -17.66 3.99 15.40
C GLU A 80 -18.09 3.32 14.08
N ALA A 81 -17.17 3.21 13.11
CA ALA A 81 -17.41 2.67 11.78
C ALA A 81 -18.01 1.27 11.77
N LEU A 82 -17.44 0.40 12.61
CA LEU A 82 -17.77 -1.02 12.67
C LEU A 82 -18.78 -1.33 13.79
N GLY A 83 -19.28 -0.30 14.48
CA GLY A 83 -20.16 -0.45 15.63
C GLY A 83 -19.57 -1.38 16.69
N LEU A 84 -18.28 -1.23 17.00
CA LEU A 84 -17.57 -2.16 17.88
C LEU A 84 -18.16 -2.11 19.30
N PRO A 85 -18.36 -3.27 19.97
CA PRO A 85 -18.68 -3.33 21.38
C PRO A 85 -17.55 -2.71 22.20
N GLU A 86 -17.88 -2.24 23.40
CA GLU A 86 -16.92 -1.53 24.26
C GLU A 86 -15.64 -2.33 24.49
N ALA A 87 -15.73 -3.64 24.74
CA ALA A 87 -14.56 -4.49 24.90
C ALA A 87 -13.61 -4.47 23.67
N GLN A 88 -14.16 -4.50 22.45
CA GLN A 88 -13.37 -4.45 21.22
C GLN A 88 -12.82 -3.04 20.93
N ARG A 89 -13.57 -1.99 21.30
CA ARG A 89 -13.05 -0.61 21.25
C ARG A 89 -11.88 -0.41 22.20
N GLN A 90 -11.96 -0.93 23.42
CA GLN A 90 -10.88 -0.86 24.39
C GLN A 90 -9.61 -1.57 23.90
N ARG A 91 -9.76 -2.72 23.23
CA ARG A 91 -8.63 -3.40 22.57
C ARG A 91 -7.94 -2.52 21.54
N LEU A 92 -8.69 -1.84 20.67
CA LEU A 92 -8.13 -0.91 19.69
C LEU A 92 -7.46 0.31 20.34
N LEU A 93 -8.10 0.91 21.34
CA LEU A 93 -7.58 2.11 22.03
C LEU A 93 -6.29 1.78 22.79
N ARG A 94 -6.20 0.58 23.36
CA ARG A 94 -5.08 0.08 24.17
C ARG A 94 -4.34 -1.04 23.45
N TRP A 95 -4.11 -0.87 22.14
CA TRP A 95 -3.46 -1.87 21.27
C TRP A 95 -2.04 -2.31 21.68
N LYS A 96 -1.41 -1.57 22.59
CA LYS A 96 -0.10 -1.91 23.18
C LYS A 96 -0.19 -2.82 24.40
N ASP A 97 -1.37 -2.94 25.02
CA ASP A 97 -1.57 -3.73 26.24
C ASP A 97 -1.69 -5.22 25.88
N PRO A 98 -0.71 -6.07 26.23
CA PRO A 98 -0.74 -7.49 25.91
C PRO A 98 -1.88 -8.23 26.62
N ALA A 99 -2.30 -7.81 27.81
CA ALA A 99 -3.39 -8.46 28.56
C ALA A 99 -4.73 -8.34 27.83
N LEU A 100 -4.95 -7.23 27.11
CA LEU A 100 -6.15 -7.04 26.30
C LEU A 100 -6.13 -7.79 24.96
N GLN A 101 -4.96 -8.28 24.53
CA GLN A 101 -4.81 -9.01 23.27
C GLN A 101 -4.70 -10.53 23.47
N GLU A 102 -4.60 -10.98 24.71
CA GLU A 102 -4.52 -12.40 25.05
C GLU A 102 -5.73 -13.17 24.49
N GLY A 103 -5.48 -14.34 23.89
CA GLY A 103 -6.50 -15.18 23.26
C GLY A 103 -6.95 -14.72 21.86
N TYR A 104 -6.47 -13.59 21.35
CA TYR A 104 -6.78 -13.11 20.00
C TYR A 104 -5.62 -13.31 19.04
N ARG A 105 -5.95 -13.52 17.76
CA ARG A 105 -4.96 -13.64 16.67
C ARG A 105 -4.45 -12.27 16.23
N CYS A 106 -3.70 -11.60 17.11
CA CYS A 106 -3.06 -10.33 16.83
C CYS A 106 -1.78 -10.12 17.66
N ALA A 107 -0.93 -9.20 17.23
CA ALA A 107 0.26 -8.81 17.97
C ALA A 107 0.03 -7.52 18.77
N ALA A 108 0.18 -7.59 20.11
CA ALA A 108 0.27 -6.39 20.93
C ALA A 108 1.45 -5.53 20.46
N GLY A 109 1.26 -4.22 20.34
CA GLY A 109 2.28 -3.36 19.73
C GLY A 109 2.24 -3.29 18.19
N ASP A 110 1.25 -3.91 17.53
CA ASP A 110 0.89 -3.61 16.14
C ASP A 110 -0.60 -3.23 16.04
N PHE A 111 -0.88 -1.93 16.03
CA PHE A 111 -2.23 -1.38 15.91
C PHE A 111 -3.02 -2.01 14.75
N ALA A 112 -2.40 -2.17 13.57
CA ALA A 112 -3.09 -2.69 12.40
C ALA A 112 -3.41 -4.19 12.53
N SER A 113 -2.59 -4.95 13.26
CA SER A 113 -2.88 -6.34 13.60
C SER A 113 -4.09 -6.45 14.55
N VAL A 114 -4.17 -5.58 15.56
CA VAL A 114 -5.34 -5.50 16.45
C VAL A 114 -6.59 -5.06 15.67
N LEU A 115 -6.45 -4.07 14.78
CA LEU A 115 -7.52 -3.62 13.89
C LEU A 115 -8.09 -4.75 13.03
N PHE A 116 -7.21 -5.54 12.39
CA PHE A 116 -7.65 -6.71 11.65
C PHE A 116 -8.46 -7.67 12.53
N SER A 117 -7.95 -8.00 13.72
CA SER A 117 -8.61 -8.94 14.64
C SER A 117 -10.01 -8.47 15.08
N VAL A 118 -10.24 -7.16 15.26
CA VAL A 118 -11.57 -6.66 15.62
C VAL A 118 -12.49 -6.47 14.41
N ALA A 119 -11.92 -6.16 13.25
CA ALA A 119 -12.66 -5.91 12.03
C ALA A 119 -13.10 -7.21 11.33
N GLU A 120 -12.32 -8.29 11.43
CA GLU A 120 -12.60 -9.57 10.77
C GLU A 120 -14.01 -10.10 11.08
N ALA A 121 -14.46 -9.98 12.33
CA ALA A 121 -15.78 -10.44 12.75
C ALA A 121 -16.96 -9.53 12.31
N ARG A 122 -16.68 -8.36 11.73
CA ARG A 122 -17.69 -7.30 11.47
C ARG A 122 -17.61 -6.68 10.08
N ALA A 123 -16.54 -6.93 9.34
CA ALA A 123 -16.39 -6.46 7.98
C ALA A 123 -17.48 -7.09 7.10
N THR A 124 -18.26 -6.25 6.43
CA THR A 124 -19.32 -6.68 5.51
C THR A 124 -18.76 -7.12 4.17
N VAL A 125 -17.64 -6.52 3.75
CA VAL A 125 -16.93 -6.86 2.52
C VAL A 125 -16.04 -8.07 2.75
N GLN A 126 -16.35 -9.17 2.06
CA GLN A 126 -15.55 -10.39 2.13
C GLN A 126 -14.17 -10.19 1.49
N PRO A 127 -13.12 -10.90 1.95
CA PRO A 127 -11.81 -10.90 1.31
C PRO A 127 -11.93 -11.20 -0.20
N GLY A 128 -11.32 -10.36 -1.03
CA GLY A 128 -11.35 -10.50 -2.49
C GLY A 128 -12.65 -10.08 -3.18
N ALA A 129 -13.71 -9.73 -2.44
CA ALA A 129 -14.96 -9.24 -3.01
C ALA A 129 -14.97 -7.72 -3.27
N SER A 130 -14.01 -6.99 -2.68
CA SER A 130 -13.81 -5.56 -2.92
C SER A 130 -13.38 -5.30 -4.37
N ALA A 131 -14.07 -4.36 -5.01
CA ALA A 131 -13.71 -3.85 -6.34
C ALA A 131 -12.68 -2.71 -6.26
N LEU A 132 -12.15 -2.37 -5.08
CA LEU A 132 -11.19 -1.28 -4.92
C LEU A 132 -9.91 -1.60 -5.72
N THR A 133 -9.56 -0.67 -6.60
CA THR A 133 -8.32 -0.70 -7.39
C THR A 133 -7.23 0.16 -6.74
N LEU A 134 -5.99 0.02 -7.19
CA LEU A 134 -4.90 0.92 -6.80
C LEU A 134 -5.21 2.39 -7.08
N GLY A 135 -5.90 2.68 -8.20
CA GLY A 135 -6.36 4.02 -8.54
C GLY A 135 -7.37 4.55 -7.51
N ASP A 136 -8.36 3.74 -7.13
CA ASP A 136 -9.36 4.11 -6.12
C ASP A 136 -8.73 4.41 -4.75
N ILE A 137 -7.79 3.57 -4.33
CA ILE A 137 -7.07 3.77 -3.05
C ILE A 137 -6.27 5.06 -3.11
N ASN A 138 -5.53 5.31 -4.19
CA ASN A 138 -4.74 6.53 -4.29
C ASN A 138 -5.63 7.77 -4.33
N ALA A 139 -6.72 7.77 -5.10
CA ALA A 139 -7.67 8.87 -5.14
C ALA A 139 -8.29 9.14 -3.76
N ALA A 140 -8.72 8.12 -3.04
CA ALA A 140 -9.27 8.27 -1.69
C ALA A 140 -8.23 8.82 -0.70
N LEU A 141 -6.99 8.33 -0.76
CA LEU A 141 -5.89 8.83 0.06
C LEU A 141 -5.51 10.28 -0.29
N ASP A 142 -5.55 10.67 -1.56
CA ASP A 142 -5.33 12.05 -2.00
C ASP A 142 -6.42 12.96 -1.43
N GLN A 143 -7.69 12.54 -1.45
CA GLN A 143 -8.78 13.29 -0.82
C GLN A 143 -8.64 13.39 0.70
N ILE A 144 -8.22 12.32 1.39
CA ILE A 144 -7.94 12.36 2.84
C ILE A 144 -6.75 13.29 3.12
N HIS A 145 -5.70 13.26 2.29
CA HIS A 145 -4.55 14.14 2.47
C HIS A 145 -4.95 15.61 2.35
N ASN A 146 -5.74 15.95 1.32
CA ASN A 146 -6.16 17.31 0.99
C ASN A 146 -7.38 17.82 1.78
N ALA A 147 -8.04 16.97 2.57
CA ALA A 147 -9.18 17.38 3.38
C ALA A 147 -8.79 18.50 4.37
N PRO A 148 -9.64 19.54 4.52
CA PRO A 148 -9.33 20.78 5.22
C PRO A 148 -9.21 20.62 6.73
N ASP A 149 -9.92 19.65 7.31
CA ASP A 149 -9.93 19.42 8.75
C ASP A 149 -9.96 17.94 9.14
N ALA A 150 -9.76 17.68 10.44
CA ALA A 150 -9.71 16.33 10.98
C ALA A 150 -11.07 15.60 10.93
N GLY A 151 -12.19 16.31 10.90
CA GLY A 151 -13.53 15.75 10.76
C GLY A 151 -13.75 15.21 9.35
N GLU A 152 -13.42 15.99 8.33
CA GLU A 152 -13.53 15.55 6.93
C GLU A 152 -12.56 14.41 6.60
N LYS A 153 -11.32 14.47 7.12
CA LYS A 153 -10.37 13.35 7.03
C LYS A 153 -10.96 12.05 7.58
N ARG A 154 -11.64 12.11 8.72
CA ARG A 154 -12.31 10.96 9.34
C ARG A 154 -13.48 10.46 8.49
N ALA A 155 -14.31 11.36 7.99
CA ALA A 155 -15.46 11.00 7.14
C ALA A 155 -15.01 10.26 5.87
N ARG A 156 -13.97 10.76 5.19
CA ARG A 156 -13.43 10.13 3.96
C ARG A 156 -12.76 8.80 4.24
N LEU A 157 -12.00 8.68 5.33
CA LEU A 157 -11.41 7.40 5.72
C LEU A 157 -12.48 6.37 6.12
N LEU A 158 -13.56 6.81 6.76
CA LEU A 158 -14.71 5.97 7.09
C LEU A 158 -15.42 5.45 5.85
N GLU A 159 -15.63 6.30 4.85
CA GLU A 159 -16.20 5.91 3.55
C GLU A 159 -15.34 4.84 2.87
N LEU A 160 -14.02 5.06 2.82
CA LEU A 160 -13.08 4.10 2.26
C LEU A 160 -13.11 2.77 3.03
N ALA A 161 -13.09 2.82 4.36
CA ALA A 161 -13.10 1.62 5.21
C ALA A 161 -14.34 0.75 4.99
N ARG A 162 -15.52 1.34 4.79
CA ARG A 162 -16.78 0.61 4.54
C ARG A 162 -16.80 -0.16 3.22
N ARG A 163 -15.97 0.24 2.25
CA ARG A 163 -15.83 -0.42 0.94
C ARG A 163 -14.72 -1.48 0.92
N ALA A 164 -13.93 -1.56 1.99
CA ALA A 164 -12.76 -2.43 2.10
C ALA A 164 -13.05 -3.64 3.02
N SER A 165 -12.49 -4.80 2.66
CA SER A 165 -12.42 -5.97 3.54
C SER A 165 -11.55 -5.71 4.77
N ALA A 166 -11.63 -6.55 5.81
CA ALA A 166 -10.79 -6.42 7.00
C ALA A 166 -9.28 -6.41 6.67
N THR A 167 -8.85 -7.22 5.70
CA THR A 167 -7.45 -7.24 5.22
C THR A 167 -7.07 -5.92 4.56
N GLU A 168 -7.93 -5.36 3.71
CA GLU A 168 -7.67 -4.07 3.06
C GLU A 168 -7.67 -2.92 4.08
N GLN A 169 -8.58 -2.92 5.06
CA GLN A 169 -8.61 -1.95 6.16
C GLN A 169 -7.31 -1.95 6.98
N LYS A 170 -6.76 -3.15 7.28
CA LYS A 170 -5.45 -3.31 7.93
C LYS A 170 -4.35 -2.60 7.14
N TRP A 171 -4.28 -2.83 5.82
CA TRP A 171 -3.24 -2.23 4.99
C TRP A 171 -3.43 -0.74 4.74
N ILE A 172 -4.67 -0.28 4.59
CA ILE A 172 -4.99 1.15 4.56
C ILE A 172 -4.49 1.85 5.83
N ALA A 173 -4.75 1.27 7.02
CA ALA A 173 -4.26 1.83 8.27
C ALA A 173 -2.73 1.92 8.31
N LYS A 174 -2.02 0.87 7.87
CA LYS A 174 -0.54 0.88 7.78
C LYS A 174 -0.01 1.92 6.80
N ILE A 175 -0.66 2.10 5.64
CA ILE A 175 -0.30 3.11 4.63
C ILE A 175 -0.51 4.52 5.18
N VAL A 176 -1.65 4.79 5.81
CA VAL A 176 -1.98 6.10 6.40
C VAL A 176 -1.02 6.44 7.55
N LEU A 177 -0.68 5.47 8.38
CA LEU A 177 0.34 5.63 9.44
C LEU A 177 1.77 5.71 8.88
N LYS A 178 1.95 5.46 7.59
CA LYS A 178 3.25 5.35 6.90
C LYS A 178 4.19 4.31 7.53
N ASP A 179 3.64 3.26 8.13
CA ASP A 179 4.38 2.19 8.78
C ASP A 179 3.84 0.82 8.38
N LEU A 180 4.38 0.29 7.28
CA LEU A 180 3.98 -1.03 6.76
C LEU A 180 4.52 -2.20 7.58
N LYS A 181 5.64 -2.03 8.29
CA LYS A 181 6.37 -3.11 8.99
C LYS A 181 6.65 -4.37 8.14
N VAL A 182 6.77 -4.23 6.82
CA VAL A 182 7.07 -5.36 5.92
C VAL A 182 8.57 -5.66 5.79
N GLY A 183 9.43 -4.85 6.41
CA GLY A 183 10.89 -5.03 6.37
C GLY A 183 11.55 -4.51 5.10
N PHE A 184 10.84 -3.69 4.33
CA PHE A 184 11.43 -2.91 3.23
C PHE A 184 11.99 -1.59 3.74
N SER A 185 13.14 -1.23 3.19
CA SER A 185 13.60 0.15 3.18
C SER A 185 13.51 0.67 1.74
N HIS A 186 13.35 1.97 1.56
CA HIS A 186 13.32 2.53 0.21
C HIS A 186 14.62 2.24 -0.54
N GLU A 187 15.76 2.24 0.15
CA GLU A 187 17.06 1.92 -0.44
C GLU A 187 17.14 0.49 -0.96
N SER A 188 16.69 -0.48 -0.15
CA SER A 188 16.73 -1.89 -0.56
C SER A 188 15.75 -2.18 -1.70
N VAL A 189 14.59 -1.52 -1.71
CA VAL A 189 13.60 -1.63 -2.78
C VAL A 189 14.11 -0.98 -4.08
N LEU A 190 14.61 0.25 -4.03
CA LEU A 190 15.08 0.96 -5.22
C LEU A 190 16.31 0.29 -5.84
N LYS A 191 17.29 -0.16 -5.04
CA LYS A 191 18.45 -0.93 -5.55
C LYS A 191 18.03 -2.22 -6.25
N ARG A 192 16.96 -2.87 -5.76
CA ARG A 192 16.43 -4.07 -6.40
C ARG A 192 15.65 -3.76 -7.67
N PHE A 193 14.91 -2.64 -7.67
CA PHE A 193 14.04 -2.27 -8.77
C PHE A 193 14.80 -1.93 -10.05
N HIS A 194 15.84 -1.10 -9.95
CA HIS A 194 16.62 -0.66 -11.12
C HIS A 194 18.03 -0.20 -10.69
N PRO A 195 19.09 -0.47 -11.48
CA PRO A 195 20.46 -0.05 -11.16
C PRO A 195 20.58 1.46 -10.88
N ASP A 196 19.93 2.29 -11.69
CA ASP A 196 20.02 3.76 -11.56
C ASP A 196 19.10 4.36 -10.47
N ALA A 197 18.18 3.56 -9.89
CA ALA A 197 17.09 4.13 -9.07
C ALA A 197 17.59 4.86 -7.84
N MET A 198 18.61 4.33 -7.15
CA MET A 198 19.16 5.00 -5.97
C MET A 198 19.90 6.27 -6.31
N ASP A 199 20.65 6.30 -7.40
CA ASP A 199 21.38 7.51 -7.80
C ASP A 199 20.42 8.62 -8.21
N LEU A 200 19.34 8.29 -8.92
CA LEU A 200 18.26 9.21 -9.23
C LEU A 200 17.55 9.72 -7.96
N TYR A 201 17.32 8.82 -6.99
CA TYR A 201 16.68 9.18 -5.73
C TYR A 201 17.58 10.09 -4.88
N ASN A 202 18.89 9.80 -4.78
CA ASN A 202 19.85 10.61 -4.03
C ASN A 202 19.95 12.05 -4.56
N ARG A 203 19.65 12.28 -5.85
CA ARG A 203 19.66 13.62 -6.46
C ARG A 203 18.38 14.40 -6.25
N SER A 204 17.23 13.72 -6.24
CA SER A 204 15.91 14.37 -6.26
C SER A 204 15.16 14.26 -4.95
N SER A 205 15.37 13.19 -4.19
CA SER A 205 14.49 12.71 -3.10
C SER A 205 13.02 12.60 -3.53
N MET A 206 12.74 12.43 -4.83
CA MET A 206 11.38 12.42 -5.38
C MET A 206 11.09 11.08 -6.04
N LEU A 207 10.33 10.23 -5.34
CA LEU A 207 9.98 8.89 -5.82
C LEU A 207 9.35 8.91 -7.22
N ARG A 208 8.46 9.88 -7.52
CA ARG A 208 7.87 10.02 -8.86
C ARG A 208 8.92 10.26 -9.93
N GLN A 209 9.82 11.23 -9.70
CA GLN A 209 10.86 11.58 -10.68
C GLN A 209 11.77 10.39 -11.00
N VAL A 210 12.11 9.59 -9.99
CA VAL A 210 12.91 8.36 -10.17
C VAL A 210 12.18 7.38 -11.08
N LEU A 211 10.91 7.09 -10.79
CA LEU A 211 10.12 6.11 -11.55
C LEU A 211 9.84 6.60 -12.97
N ASP A 212 9.56 7.90 -13.14
CA ASP A 212 9.34 8.51 -14.46
C ASP A 212 10.60 8.47 -15.33
N ALA A 213 11.77 8.77 -14.75
CA ALA A 213 13.05 8.70 -15.46
C ALA A 213 13.34 7.27 -15.94
N ILE A 214 13.17 6.27 -15.08
CA ILE A 214 13.36 4.85 -15.42
C ILE A 214 12.36 4.40 -16.48
N ARG A 215 11.08 4.74 -16.32
CA ARG A 215 10.05 4.46 -17.33
C ARG A 215 10.43 5.05 -18.70
N GLY A 216 10.95 6.27 -18.72
CA GLY A 216 11.45 6.93 -19.93
C GLY A 216 12.69 6.26 -20.55
N GLN A 217 13.56 5.63 -19.75
CA GLN A 217 14.66 4.81 -20.26
C GLN A 217 14.12 3.58 -21.00
N TYR A 218 13.18 2.85 -20.40
CA TYR A 218 12.55 1.68 -21.03
C TYR A 218 11.77 2.02 -22.31
N ALA A 219 11.02 3.13 -22.30
CA ALA A 219 10.26 3.57 -23.46
C ALA A 219 11.18 3.88 -24.67
N ARG A 220 12.31 4.56 -24.43
CA ARG A 220 13.32 4.86 -25.47
C ARG A 220 13.99 3.60 -26.00
N ALA A 221 14.37 2.67 -25.12
CA ALA A 221 14.98 1.41 -25.52
C ALA A 221 14.04 0.57 -26.40
N ARG A 222 12.74 0.54 -26.06
CA ARG A 222 11.72 -0.15 -26.86
C ARG A 222 11.55 0.51 -28.24
N ALA A 223 11.45 1.85 -28.29
CA ALA A 223 11.33 2.57 -29.56
C ALA A 223 12.54 2.35 -30.49
N ALA A 224 13.76 2.33 -29.95
CA ALA A 224 14.97 2.06 -30.71
C ALA A 224 15.00 0.63 -31.29
N ALA A 225 14.55 -0.37 -30.52
CA ALA A 225 14.45 -1.75 -31.00
C ALA A 225 13.45 -1.88 -32.16
N THR A 226 12.27 -1.26 -32.05
CA THR A 226 11.25 -1.28 -33.13
C THR A 226 11.73 -0.59 -34.40
N ALA A 227 12.46 0.53 -34.29
CA ALA A 227 13.03 1.22 -35.44
C ALA A 227 14.14 0.41 -36.13
N GLY A 228 14.94 -0.34 -35.36
CA GLY A 228 15.97 -1.24 -35.88
C GLY A 228 15.40 -2.39 -36.69
N ASP A 229 14.33 -3.03 -36.21
CA ASP A 229 13.67 -4.14 -36.93
C ASP A 229 13.04 -3.69 -38.26
N GLN A 230 12.51 -2.45 -38.32
CA GLN A 230 11.95 -1.88 -39.56
C GLN A 230 13.01 -1.44 -40.59
N ALA A 231 14.26 -1.27 -40.17
CA ALA A 231 15.35 -0.88 -41.07
C ALA A 231 16.06 -2.10 -41.71
N VAL A 232 15.80 -3.31 -41.19
CA VAL A 232 16.45 -4.56 -41.62
C VAL A 232 15.51 -5.48 -42.42
N GLY A 233 14.20 -5.21 -42.40
CA GLY A 233 13.17 -5.93 -43.18
C GLY A 233 12.78 -5.19 -44.46
#